data_AF-A0A8J4XM52-F1
#
_entry.id   AF-A0A8J4XM52-F1
#
_cell.length_a   1.000
_cell.length_b   1.000
_cell.length_c   1.000
_cell.angle_alpha   90.00
_cell.angle_beta   90.00
_cell.angle_gamma   90.00
#
_symmetry.space_group_name_H-M   'P 1'
#
loop_
_entity.id
_entity.type
_entity.pdbx_description
1 polymer ?
#
loop_
_entity_poly.entity_id
_entity_poly.type
_entity_poly.pdbx_seq_one_letter_code
_entity_poly.pdbx_strand_id
1 'polypeptide(L)'
;MPTQVSKGRKSPRLDLASTHEEADILITQQAIHLAKEDPESHVRVVCDDTDVFALLAYYFLSEKLQSSLTMQSPIMGRSCIDVKETARKHSAIVPELLVLHALTGCDSVAATYGIGKTKAIAVARKGYTLDQLGKPLANIVEVTEQATAFMGACYGITTPTSSMTKIRQKLWAQKTGKSTAAPKLCSLPPTTEAFEQNVRRAHHQVAHWYSALSGDPPTLAAVEHGWEADDTNKRLIPRNMEDAVSYAPEHILKLVRCGCTSERACRGGKCGCTGRQLPCTMFCTCGGGTTCSNPFNITESATDHADIPDDSDEGNDRAMDVDDEDDE
;
A
#
# COMPACT_ATOMS: atom_id res chain seq x y z
N MET A 1 -6.70 27.60 -19.79
CA MET A 1 -5.56 28.53 -19.94
C MET A 1 -5.53 29.49 -18.76
N PRO A 2 -4.44 29.52 -17.97
CA PRO A 2 -4.32 30.43 -16.83
C PRO A 2 -4.46 31.89 -17.25
N THR A 3 -5.05 32.70 -16.37
CA THR A 3 -5.35 34.11 -16.62
C THR A 3 -4.86 34.94 -15.45
N GLN A 4 -3.99 35.91 -15.74
CA GLN A 4 -3.58 36.91 -14.78
C GLN A 4 -4.60 38.05 -14.75
N VAL A 5 -4.96 38.50 -13.54
CA VAL A 5 -5.79 39.69 -13.35
C VAL A 5 -4.93 40.77 -12.70
N SER A 6 -4.71 41.88 -13.40
CA SER A 6 -3.95 43.02 -12.89
C SER A 6 -4.70 44.30 -13.16
N LYS A 7 -5.00 45.07 -12.10
CA LYS A 7 -5.75 46.34 -12.16
C LYS A 7 -7.05 46.23 -12.99
N GLY A 8 -7.79 45.13 -12.80
CA GLY A 8 -9.04 44.84 -13.51
C GLY A 8 -8.89 44.37 -14.96
N ARG A 9 -7.67 44.32 -15.52
CA ARG A 9 -7.39 43.75 -16.84
C ARG A 9 -7.07 42.26 -16.72
N LYS A 10 -7.60 41.47 -17.65
CA LYS A 10 -7.30 40.04 -17.79
C LYS A 10 -6.29 39.85 -18.90
N SER A 11 -5.20 39.14 -18.65
CA SER A 11 -4.21 38.75 -19.65
C SER A 11 -3.95 37.24 -19.58
N PRO A 12 -3.89 36.54 -20.73
CA PRO A 12 -3.58 35.12 -20.75
C PRO A 12 -2.13 34.86 -20.33
N ARG A 13 -1.90 33.76 -19.61
CA ARG A 13 -0.57 33.29 -19.21
C ARG A 13 -0.29 31.92 -19.83
N LEU A 14 0.10 31.95 -21.11
CA LEU A 14 0.44 30.75 -21.89
C LEU A 14 1.68 30.03 -21.33
N ASP A 15 2.59 30.80 -20.74
CA ASP A 15 3.77 30.33 -20.02
C ASP A 15 3.43 29.50 -18.77
N LEU A 16 2.19 29.60 -18.27
CA LEU A 16 1.68 28.80 -17.15
C LEU A 16 0.77 27.65 -17.60
N ALA A 17 0.63 27.42 -18.91
CA ALA A 17 -0.20 26.33 -19.40
C ALA A 17 0.29 24.99 -18.84
N SER A 18 -0.66 24.20 -18.34
CA SER A 18 -0.41 22.93 -17.67
C SER A 18 -1.49 21.94 -18.05
N THR A 19 -1.10 20.67 -18.24
CA THR A 19 -2.00 19.54 -18.46
C THR A 19 -2.20 18.71 -17.19
N HIS A 20 -1.62 19.14 -16.06
CA HIS A 20 -1.94 18.58 -14.75
C HIS A 20 -3.41 18.82 -14.39
N GLU A 21 -4.04 17.82 -13.78
CA GLU A 21 -5.46 17.85 -13.40
C GLU A 21 -5.68 18.20 -11.93
N GLU A 22 -4.70 17.93 -11.04
CA GLU A 22 -4.85 18.11 -9.60
C GLU A 22 -4.68 19.58 -9.16
N ALA A 23 -5.60 20.03 -8.29
CA ALA A 23 -5.66 21.42 -7.87
C ALA A 23 -4.47 21.83 -6.98
N ASP A 24 -4.00 20.94 -6.10
CA ASP A 24 -2.84 21.15 -5.23
C ASP A 24 -1.56 21.41 -6.04
N ILE A 25 -1.36 20.66 -7.14
CA ILE A 25 -0.29 20.87 -8.10
C ILE A 25 -0.42 22.22 -8.79
N LEU A 26 -1.60 22.53 -9.37
CA LEU A 26 -1.81 23.77 -10.11
C LEU A 26 -1.66 25.02 -9.22
N ILE A 27 -2.17 24.98 -7.98
CA ILE A 27 -2.01 26.05 -6.99
C ILE A 27 -0.53 26.24 -6.66
N THR A 28 0.19 25.15 -6.40
CA THR A 28 1.62 25.21 -6.06
C THR A 28 2.44 25.72 -7.23
N GLN A 29 2.21 25.20 -8.44
CA GLN A 29 2.89 25.63 -9.66
C GLN A 29 2.79 27.15 -9.85
N GLN A 30 1.58 27.71 -9.75
CA GLN A 30 1.35 29.14 -9.89
C GLN A 30 2.01 29.95 -8.76
N ALA A 31 1.89 29.51 -7.51
CA ALA A 31 2.49 30.20 -6.36
C ALA A 31 4.02 30.25 -6.46
N ILE A 32 4.66 29.12 -6.81
CA ILE A 32 6.11 29.02 -6.98
C ILE A 32 6.57 29.84 -8.17
N HIS A 33 5.81 29.85 -9.28
CA HIS A 33 6.13 30.69 -10.42
C HIS A 33 6.16 32.19 -10.05
N LEU A 34 5.11 32.70 -9.41
CA LEU A 34 5.06 34.09 -8.93
C LEU A 34 6.22 34.41 -7.99
N ALA A 35 6.55 33.48 -7.10
CA ALA A 35 7.64 33.60 -6.15
C ALA A 35 9.03 33.61 -6.82
N LYS A 36 9.18 32.99 -7.99
CA LYS A 36 10.41 32.97 -8.81
C LYS A 36 10.57 34.22 -9.67
N GLU A 37 9.47 34.75 -10.20
CA GLU A 37 9.51 35.94 -11.07
C GLU A 37 10.03 37.19 -10.35
N ASP A 38 9.69 37.33 -9.08
CA ASP A 38 10.07 38.49 -8.26
C ASP A 38 10.51 38.05 -6.85
N PRO A 39 11.82 38.11 -6.53
CA PRO A 39 12.35 37.79 -5.21
C PRO A 39 11.80 38.65 -4.07
N GLU A 40 11.28 39.84 -4.36
CA GLU A 40 10.70 40.76 -3.37
C GLU A 40 9.17 40.59 -3.24
N SER A 41 8.59 39.67 -4.00
CA SER A 41 7.15 39.43 -3.96
C SER A 41 6.68 38.85 -2.61
N HIS A 42 5.44 39.18 -2.29
CA HIS A 42 4.71 38.58 -1.17
C HIS A 42 3.61 37.66 -1.71
N VAL A 43 3.94 36.37 -1.83
CA VAL A 43 3.00 35.35 -2.30
C VAL A 43 2.20 34.83 -1.12
N ARG A 44 0.88 34.89 -1.26
CA ARG A 44 -0.07 34.33 -0.31
C ARG A 44 -0.96 33.32 -0.99
N VAL A 45 -0.91 32.09 -0.51
CA VAL A 45 -1.77 30.99 -0.95
C VAL A 45 -2.92 30.87 0.03
N VAL A 46 -4.17 30.95 -0.44
CA VAL A 46 -5.36 30.77 0.40
C VAL A 46 -5.80 29.32 0.32
N CYS A 47 -5.42 28.52 1.32
CA CYS A 47 -5.64 27.08 1.35
C CYS A 47 -5.50 26.54 2.78
N ASP A 48 -6.22 25.46 3.11
CA ASP A 48 -6.06 24.68 4.36
C ASP A 48 -5.54 23.26 4.11
N ASP A 49 -5.24 22.94 2.84
CA ASP A 49 -4.86 21.60 2.38
C ASP A 49 -3.40 21.25 2.72
N THR A 50 -3.17 20.05 3.26
CA THR A 50 -1.83 19.63 3.68
C THR A 50 -0.91 19.30 2.50
N ASP A 51 -1.45 18.84 1.38
CA ASP A 51 -0.69 18.50 0.17
C ASP A 51 -0.13 19.77 -0.45
N VAL A 52 -0.93 20.85 -0.49
CA VAL A 52 -0.46 22.19 -0.89
C VAL A 52 0.66 22.68 0.03
N PHE A 53 0.51 22.55 1.35
CA PHE A 53 1.59 22.94 2.27
C PHE A 53 2.88 22.16 2.02
N ALA A 54 2.78 20.83 1.84
CA ALA A 54 3.92 19.96 1.62
C ALA A 54 4.65 20.30 0.31
N LEU A 55 3.90 20.52 -0.78
CA LEU A 55 4.41 20.95 -2.07
C LEU A 55 5.10 22.31 -2.00
N LEU A 56 4.46 23.32 -1.40
CA LEU A 56 5.02 24.66 -1.26
C LEU A 56 6.33 24.64 -0.44
N ALA A 57 6.37 23.89 0.66
CA ALA A 57 7.58 23.76 1.47
C ALA A 57 8.72 23.07 0.71
N TYR A 58 8.42 21.99 -0.01
CA TYR A 58 9.40 21.27 -0.84
C TYR A 58 9.99 22.19 -1.92
N TYR A 59 9.13 22.81 -2.73
CA TYR A 59 9.58 23.66 -3.84
C TYR A 59 10.21 24.96 -3.39
N PHE A 60 9.82 25.50 -2.23
CA PHE A 60 10.50 26.67 -1.66
C PHE A 60 12.01 26.43 -1.48
N LEU A 61 12.40 25.26 -0.97
CA LEU A 61 13.81 24.91 -0.82
C LEU A 61 14.46 24.45 -2.13
N SER A 62 13.80 23.59 -2.91
CA SER A 62 14.39 23.05 -4.13
C SER A 62 14.67 24.15 -5.16
N GLU A 63 13.76 25.12 -5.28
CA GLU A 63 13.88 26.28 -6.17
C GLU A 63 14.66 27.44 -5.54
N LYS A 64 15.14 27.29 -4.30
CA LYS A 64 15.97 28.28 -3.57
C LYS A 64 15.33 29.67 -3.47
N LEU A 65 14.01 29.71 -3.24
CA LEU A 65 13.24 30.94 -3.24
C LEU A 65 13.65 31.89 -2.10
N GLN A 66 13.53 33.20 -2.36
CA GLN A 66 13.80 34.26 -1.39
C GLN A 66 12.57 35.06 -1.00
N SER A 67 11.56 35.10 -1.87
CA SER A 67 10.29 35.79 -1.68
C SER A 67 9.54 35.33 -0.44
N SER A 68 8.66 36.19 0.06
CA SER A 68 7.75 35.83 1.15
C SER A 68 6.70 34.87 0.60
N LEU A 69 6.56 33.71 1.26
CA LEU A 69 5.56 32.70 0.90
C LEU A 69 4.77 32.31 2.14
N THR A 70 3.48 32.61 2.13
CA THR A 70 2.57 32.36 3.23
C THR A 70 1.37 31.55 2.77
N MET A 71 0.86 30.70 3.65
CA MET A 71 -0.36 29.94 3.43
C MET A 71 -1.40 30.35 4.48
N GLN A 72 -2.52 30.90 4.04
CA GLN A 72 -3.58 31.41 4.90
C GLN A 72 -4.84 30.56 4.75
N SER A 73 -5.46 30.22 5.87
CA SER A 73 -6.76 29.55 5.85
C SER A 73 -7.83 30.41 5.15
N PRO A 74 -8.72 29.81 4.35
CA PRO A 74 -9.91 30.50 3.84
C PRO A 74 -10.90 30.88 4.95
N ILE A 75 -10.78 30.29 6.15
CA ILE A 75 -11.66 30.57 7.28
C ILE A 75 -11.09 31.71 8.11
N MET A 76 -11.90 32.77 8.26
CA MET A 76 -11.51 33.97 9.01
C MET A 76 -11.09 33.64 10.46
N GLY A 77 -10.02 34.28 10.92
CA GLY A 77 -9.52 34.14 12.29
C GLY A 77 -8.60 32.93 12.54
N ARG A 78 -8.40 32.05 11.55
CA ARG A 78 -7.41 30.98 11.64
C ARG A 78 -5.99 31.47 11.32
N SER A 79 -5.01 30.70 11.78
CA SER A 79 -3.58 31.02 11.66
C SER A 79 -3.11 31.06 10.21
N CYS A 80 -2.20 31.99 9.92
CA CYS A 80 -1.41 32.02 8.70
C CYS A 80 -0.08 31.30 8.94
N ILE A 81 0.30 30.40 8.05
CA ILE A 81 1.55 29.66 8.10
C ILE A 81 2.59 30.40 7.27
N ASP A 82 3.75 30.71 7.86
CA ASP A 82 4.92 31.17 7.13
C ASP A 82 5.65 29.95 6.55
N VAL A 83 5.44 29.69 5.26
CA VAL A 83 6.04 28.54 4.56
C VAL A 83 7.54 28.72 4.44
N LYS A 84 8.01 29.95 4.17
CA LYS A 84 9.44 30.29 4.06
C LYS A 84 10.18 29.98 5.36
N GLU A 85 9.68 30.46 6.50
CA GLU A 85 10.29 30.22 7.80
C GLU A 85 10.25 28.72 8.15
N THR A 86 9.10 28.08 7.93
CA THR A 86 8.93 26.65 8.23
C THR A 86 9.88 25.79 7.39
N ALA A 87 9.97 26.05 6.09
CA ALA A 87 10.85 25.32 5.18
C ALA A 87 12.32 25.47 5.58
N ARG A 88 12.76 26.69 5.92
CA ARG A 88 14.14 26.95 6.36
C ARG A 88 14.47 26.30 7.70
N LYS A 89 13.56 26.40 8.67
CA LYS A 89 13.72 25.79 10.01
C LYS A 89 13.79 24.26 9.94
N HIS A 90 13.10 23.66 8.98
CA HIS A 90 13.01 22.21 8.80
C HIS A 90 13.75 21.73 7.54
N SER A 91 14.79 22.45 7.12
CA SER A 91 15.53 22.19 5.86
C SER A 91 16.11 20.79 5.73
N ALA A 92 16.41 20.13 6.85
CA ALA A 92 16.90 18.75 6.86
C ALA A 92 15.83 17.70 6.50
N ILE A 93 14.54 17.97 6.71
CA ILE A 93 13.45 17.00 6.48
C ILE A 93 12.56 17.38 5.30
N VAL A 94 12.51 18.66 4.93
CA VAL A 94 11.71 19.14 3.79
C VAL A 94 12.00 18.42 2.47
N PRO A 95 13.26 18.07 2.12
CA PRO A 95 13.55 17.30 0.90
C PRO A 95 12.83 15.94 0.84
N GLU A 96 12.57 15.33 2.01
CA GLU A 96 11.86 14.05 2.13
C GLU A 96 10.36 14.23 2.42
N LEU A 97 9.87 15.45 2.56
CA LEU A 97 8.53 15.71 3.08
C LEU A 97 7.44 15.08 2.21
N LEU A 98 7.57 15.15 0.88
CA LEU A 98 6.60 14.60 -0.06
C LEU A 98 6.51 13.06 0.04
N VAL A 99 7.65 12.38 0.04
CA VAL A 99 7.69 10.90 0.14
C VAL A 99 7.18 10.40 1.50
N LEU A 100 7.53 11.09 2.59
CA LEU A 100 7.04 10.77 3.92
C LEU A 100 5.55 11.04 4.05
N HIS A 101 5.08 12.15 3.48
CA HIS A 101 3.68 12.51 3.48
C HIS A 101 2.86 11.44 2.74
N ALA A 102 3.22 11.11 1.50
CA ALA A 102 2.47 10.16 0.67
C ALA A 102 2.45 8.75 1.30
N LEU A 103 3.62 8.20 1.67
CA LEU A 103 3.70 6.82 2.17
C LEU A 103 2.94 6.61 3.50
N THR A 104 2.83 7.65 4.33
CA THR A 104 2.09 7.58 5.60
C THR A 104 0.61 7.96 5.51
N GLY A 105 0.17 8.38 4.33
CA GLY A 105 -1.22 8.69 4.00
C GLY A 105 -1.42 10.14 3.58
N CYS A 106 -2.08 10.27 2.43
CA CYS A 106 -2.62 11.50 1.82
C CYS A 106 -3.98 11.16 1.21
N ASP A 107 -4.56 12.04 0.40
CA ASP A 107 -5.89 11.83 -0.17
C ASP A 107 -5.99 10.58 -1.07
N SER A 108 -4.90 10.25 -1.78
CA SER A 108 -4.84 9.13 -2.73
C SER A 108 -4.18 7.86 -2.16
N VAL A 109 -3.61 7.93 -0.95
CA VAL A 109 -2.84 6.84 -0.31
C VAL A 109 -3.39 6.56 1.08
N ALA A 110 -3.69 5.29 1.35
CA ALA A 110 -4.29 4.92 2.62
C ALA A 110 -3.32 5.15 3.80
N ALA A 111 -3.82 5.78 4.85
CA ALA A 111 -3.07 5.95 6.10
C ALA A 111 -3.01 4.62 6.89
N THR A 112 -1.86 4.36 7.50
CA THR A 112 -1.68 3.22 8.40
C THR A 112 -2.00 3.60 9.84
N TYR A 113 -2.95 2.88 10.46
CA TYR A 113 -3.41 3.18 11.82
C TYR A 113 -2.25 3.19 12.85
N GLY A 114 -2.15 4.26 13.63
CA GLY A 114 -1.13 4.45 14.66
C GLY A 114 0.26 4.84 14.13
N ILE A 115 0.40 5.10 12.83
CA ILE A 115 1.60 5.67 12.21
C ILE A 115 1.25 7.06 11.68
N GLY A 116 1.67 8.09 12.40
CA GLY A 116 1.52 9.48 11.97
C GLY A 116 2.81 10.06 11.41
N LYS A 117 2.72 11.25 10.80
CA LYS A 117 3.85 11.95 10.15
C LYS A 117 5.02 12.22 11.11
N THR A 118 4.75 12.51 12.39
CA THR A 118 5.80 12.65 13.42
C THR A 118 6.64 11.38 13.59
N LYS A 119 6.00 10.20 13.50
CA LYS A 119 6.70 8.92 13.60
C LYS A 119 7.53 8.65 12.34
N ALA A 120 7.00 8.97 11.16
CA ALA A 120 7.74 8.87 9.90
C ALA A 120 9.02 9.74 9.93
N ILE A 121 8.90 10.99 10.37
CA ILE A 121 10.05 11.90 10.53
C ILE A 121 11.09 11.33 11.51
N ALA A 122 10.64 10.73 12.62
CA ALA A 122 11.54 10.09 13.58
C ALA A 122 12.26 8.86 13.01
N VAL A 123 11.64 8.15 12.06
CA VAL A 123 12.24 7.01 11.35
C VAL A 123 13.21 7.47 10.26
N ALA A 124 12.83 8.48 9.46
CA ALA A 124 13.71 9.12 8.48
C ALA A 124 15.03 9.59 9.11
N ARG A 125 14.94 10.27 10.26
CA ARG A 125 16.11 10.72 11.04
C ARG A 125 17.04 9.60 11.53
N LYS A 126 16.58 8.34 11.53
CA LYS A 126 17.41 7.17 11.85
C LYS A 126 18.13 6.59 10.62
N GLY A 127 18.00 7.22 9.45
CA GLY A 127 18.66 6.80 8.21
C GLY A 127 17.84 5.85 7.34
N TYR A 128 16.55 5.67 7.62
CA TYR A 128 15.67 4.93 6.70
C TYR A 128 15.23 5.88 5.59
N THR A 129 15.66 5.61 4.36
CA THR A 129 15.40 6.48 3.20
C THR A 129 14.30 5.93 2.30
N LEU A 130 13.72 6.82 1.49
CA LEU A 130 12.68 6.52 0.48
C LEU A 130 13.10 7.08 -0.88
N ASP A 131 14.40 6.98 -1.20
CA ASP A 131 15.03 7.69 -2.30
C ASP A 131 14.47 7.31 -3.67
N GLN A 132 13.88 6.12 -3.83
CA GLN A 132 13.31 5.68 -5.11
C GLN A 132 11.84 6.06 -5.28
N LEU A 133 11.14 6.45 -4.20
CA LEU A 133 9.71 6.74 -4.26
C LEU A 133 9.46 8.00 -5.08
N GLY A 134 8.57 7.92 -6.07
CA GLY A 134 8.25 9.03 -6.97
C GLY A 134 9.20 9.23 -8.15
N LYS A 135 10.23 8.40 -8.33
CA LYS A 135 11.08 8.45 -9.53
C LYS A 135 10.46 7.60 -10.66
N PRO A 136 10.03 8.18 -11.79
CA PRO A 136 9.28 7.44 -12.82
C PRO A 136 10.01 6.22 -13.43
N LEU A 137 11.35 6.23 -13.40
CA LEU A 137 12.18 5.15 -13.94
C LEU A 137 12.69 4.18 -12.87
N ALA A 138 12.27 4.32 -11.61
CA ALA A 138 12.71 3.43 -10.55
C ALA A 138 12.08 2.05 -10.68
N ASN A 139 12.85 1.02 -10.31
CA ASN A 139 12.33 -0.34 -10.23
C ASN A 139 11.34 -0.43 -9.05
N ILE A 140 10.09 -0.79 -9.33
CA ILE A 140 9.04 -0.87 -8.30
C ILE A 140 9.35 -1.88 -7.19
N VAL A 141 10.16 -2.91 -7.46
CA VAL A 141 10.64 -3.85 -6.44
C VAL A 141 11.54 -3.14 -5.44
N GLU A 142 12.51 -2.34 -5.91
CA GLU A 142 13.41 -1.57 -5.04
C GLU A 142 12.64 -0.50 -4.25
N VAL A 143 11.67 0.18 -4.88
CA VAL A 143 10.77 1.13 -4.22
C VAL A 143 10.01 0.43 -3.07
N THR A 144 9.51 -0.78 -3.31
CA THR A 144 8.78 -1.58 -2.33
C THR A 144 9.68 -2.05 -1.19
N GLU A 145 10.92 -2.45 -1.47
CA GLU A 145 11.89 -2.86 -0.46
C GLU A 145 12.26 -1.70 0.47
N GLN A 146 12.56 -0.52 -0.08
CA GLN A 146 12.82 0.70 0.71
C GLN A 146 11.60 1.06 1.57
N ALA A 147 10.42 1.10 0.97
CA ALA A 147 9.18 1.40 1.68
C ALA A 147 8.86 0.38 2.78
N THR A 148 9.16 -0.90 2.55
CA THR A 148 8.95 -1.98 3.53
C THR A 148 9.90 -1.85 4.72
N ALA A 149 11.18 -1.58 4.46
CA ALA A 149 12.15 -1.32 5.53
C ALA A 149 11.75 -0.08 6.36
N PHE A 150 11.36 1.00 5.69
CA PHE A 150 10.90 2.23 6.32
C PHE A 150 9.64 2.01 7.18
N MET A 151 8.62 1.35 6.62
CA MET A 151 7.36 1.10 7.33
C MET A 151 7.55 0.08 8.45
N GLY A 152 8.40 -0.93 8.27
CA GLY A 152 8.80 -1.85 9.34
C GLY A 152 9.39 -1.12 10.54
N ALA A 153 10.28 -0.15 10.30
CA ALA A 153 10.84 0.69 11.36
C ALA A 153 9.78 1.57 12.03
N CYS A 154 8.77 2.05 11.30
CA CYS A 154 7.61 2.73 11.87
C CYS A 154 6.79 1.81 12.81
N TYR A 155 6.77 0.51 12.56
CA TYR A 155 6.18 -0.48 13.47
C TYR A 155 7.14 -0.95 14.58
N GLY A 156 8.35 -0.39 14.66
CA GLY A 156 9.36 -0.76 15.66
C GLY A 156 10.11 -2.04 15.32
N ILE A 157 10.03 -2.51 14.07
CA ILE A 157 10.74 -3.70 13.58
C ILE A 157 11.88 -3.25 12.68
N THR A 158 13.10 -3.37 13.19
CA THR A 158 14.33 -2.96 12.49
C THR A 158 15.10 -4.15 11.89
N THR A 159 14.61 -5.37 12.09
CA THR A 159 15.22 -6.57 11.50
C THR A 159 15.01 -6.55 9.98
N PRO A 160 16.07 -6.68 9.16
CA PRO A 160 15.97 -6.64 7.71
C PRO A 160 14.95 -7.65 7.18
N THR A 161 13.98 -7.17 6.41
CA THR A 161 13.00 -8.01 5.72
C THR A 161 12.32 -7.19 4.61
N SER A 162 12.05 -7.85 3.49
CA SER A 162 11.25 -7.32 2.39
C SER A 162 9.76 -7.69 2.49
N SER A 163 9.32 -8.30 3.60
CA SER A 163 7.94 -8.78 3.75
C SER A 163 7.22 -8.09 4.90
N MET A 164 6.24 -7.24 4.55
CA MET A 164 5.29 -6.70 5.52
C MET A 164 4.46 -7.80 6.18
N THR A 165 4.17 -8.91 5.49
CA THR A 165 3.52 -10.08 6.10
C THR A 165 4.36 -10.69 7.23
N LYS A 166 5.68 -10.80 7.08
CA LYS A 166 6.58 -11.25 8.17
C LYS A 166 6.59 -10.26 9.34
N ILE A 167 6.63 -8.96 9.06
CA ILE A 167 6.53 -7.91 10.09
C ILE A 167 5.20 -8.02 10.84
N ARG A 168 4.09 -8.19 10.12
CA ARG A 168 2.73 -8.36 10.65
C ARG A 168 2.63 -9.57 11.58
N GLN A 169 3.14 -10.72 11.15
CA GLN A 169 3.16 -11.95 11.96
C GLN A 169 3.99 -11.77 13.24
N LYS A 170 5.18 -11.18 13.13
CA LYS A 170 6.05 -10.89 14.28
C LYS A 170 5.34 -9.98 15.29
N LEU A 171 4.69 -8.91 14.84
CA LEU A 171 3.91 -8.01 15.71
C LEU A 171 2.72 -8.71 16.35
N TRP A 172 2.02 -9.55 15.59
CA TRP A 172 0.90 -10.34 16.12
C TRP A 172 1.37 -11.26 17.24
N ALA A 173 2.44 -12.03 17.02
CA ALA A 173 3.00 -12.94 18.02
C ALA A 173 3.44 -12.18 19.30
N GLN A 174 4.13 -11.05 19.14
CA GLN A 174 4.58 -10.22 20.27
C GLN A 174 3.41 -9.65 21.08
N LYS A 175 2.33 -9.22 20.42
CA LYS A 175 1.16 -8.65 21.11
C LYS A 175 0.31 -9.74 21.77
N THR A 176 0.11 -10.87 21.09
CA THR A 176 -0.65 -12.01 21.62
C THR A 176 0.07 -12.67 22.79
N GLY A 177 1.41 -12.73 22.78
CA GLY A 177 2.17 -13.25 23.92
C GLY A 177 2.08 -12.37 25.18
N LYS A 178 1.66 -11.10 25.06
CA LYS A 178 1.55 -10.14 26.17
C LYS A 178 0.12 -9.98 26.71
N SER A 179 -0.88 -10.54 26.04
CA SER A 179 -2.28 -10.35 26.40
C SER A 179 -3.12 -11.58 26.05
N THR A 180 -4.07 -11.89 26.91
CA THR A 180 -5.10 -12.91 26.64
C THR A 180 -6.13 -12.43 25.60
N ALA A 181 -6.19 -11.13 25.30
CA ALA A 181 -7.07 -10.57 24.29
C ALA A 181 -6.37 -10.49 22.92
N ALA A 182 -7.13 -10.78 21.85
CA ALA A 182 -6.63 -10.66 20.50
C ALA A 182 -6.26 -9.19 20.17
N PRO A 183 -5.08 -8.94 19.55
CA PRO A 183 -4.71 -7.61 19.10
C PRO A 183 -5.74 -7.02 18.12
N LYS A 184 -6.02 -5.72 18.23
CA LYS A 184 -6.82 -5.02 17.22
C LYS A 184 -6.15 -5.16 15.85
N LEU A 185 -6.86 -5.69 14.85
CA LEU A 185 -6.30 -5.95 13.51
C LEU A 185 -5.77 -4.69 12.82
N CYS A 186 -6.44 -3.54 13.00
CA CYS A 186 -5.97 -2.26 12.47
C CYS A 186 -4.61 -1.84 13.07
N SER A 187 -4.27 -2.30 14.27
CA SER A 187 -2.98 -1.99 14.91
C SER A 187 -1.81 -2.83 14.39
N LEU A 188 -2.06 -3.72 13.44
CA LEU A 188 -1.05 -4.53 12.79
C LEU A 188 -0.68 -3.89 11.43
N PRO A 189 0.56 -4.08 10.96
CA PRO A 189 0.96 -3.71 9.60
C PRO A 189 0.09 -4.40 8.55
N PRO A 190 -0.12 -3.81 7.37
CA PRO A 190 -0.75 -4.50 6.23
C PRO A 190 0.00 -5.79 5.84
N THR A 191 -0.62 -6.65 5.03
CA THR A 191 0.08 -7.72 4.32
C THR A 191 1.04 -7.14 3.27
N THR A 192 1.99 -7.92 2.79
CA THR A 192 2.91 -7.53 1.71
C THR A 192 2.15 -7.02 0.50
N GLU A 193 1.17 -7.78 0.04
CA GLU A 193 0.40 -7.53 -1.18
C GLU A 193 -0.45 -6.26 -1.05
N ALA A 194 -1.11 -6.05 0.10
CA ALA A 194 -1.86 -4.82 0.35
C ALA A 194 -0.94 -3.60 0.47
N PHE A 195 0.23 -3.77 1.09
CA PHE A 195 1.20 -2.68 1.22
C PHE A 195 1.80 -2.30 -0.13
N GLU A 196 2.12 -3.27 -0.98
CA GLU A 196 2.61 -3.05 -2.34
C GLU A 196 1.67 -2.18 -3.17
N GLN A 197 0.36 -2.46 -3.13
CA GLN A 197 -0.62 -1.59 -3.82
C GLN A 197 -0.61 -0.17 -3.27
N ASN A 198 -0.42 0.00 -1.95
CA ASN A 198 -0.32 1.32 -1.33
C ASN A 198 0.98 2.05 -1.70
N VAL A 199 2.10 1.32 -1.78
CA VAL A 199 3.40 1.85 -2.22
C VAL A 199 3.33 2.29 -3.67
N ARG A 200 2.68 1.52 -4.54
CA ARG A 200 2.45 1.89 -5.95
C ARG A 200 1.68 3.20 -6.08
N ARG A 201 0.61 3.37 -5.30
CA ARG A 201 -0.15 4.63 -5.27
C ARG A 201 0.68 5.80 -4.74
N ALA A 202 1.45 5.58 -3.68
CA ALA A 202 2.36 6.60 -3.15
C ALA A 202 3.44 6.98 -4.17
N HIS A 203 3.99 6.00 -4.89
CA HIS A 203 4.95 6.21 -5.96
C HIS A 203 4.35 7.10 -7.06
N HIS A 204 3.13 6.79 -7.49
CA HIS A 204 2.41 7.59 -8.48
C HIS A 204 2.15 9.02 -8.01
N GLN A 205 1.62 9.20 -6.80
CA GLN A 205 1.35 10.53 -6.25
C GLN A 205 2.61 11.38 -6.16
N VAL A 206 3.70 10.82 -5.62
CA VAL A 206 4.96 11.56 -5.47
C VAL A 206 5.58 11.90 -6.82
N ALA A 207 5.46 11.01 -7.82
CA ALA A 207 5.95 11.32 -9.17
C ALA A 207 5.21 12.54 -9.75
N HIS A 208 3.89 12.61 -9.59
CA HIS A 208 3.09 13.76 -10.00
C HIS A 208 3.51 15.03 -9.25
N TRP A 209 3.70 14.94 -7.94
CA TRP A 209 4.16 16.04 -7.11
C TRP A 209 5.56 16.54 -7.47
N TYR A 210 6.51 15.65 -7.79
CA TYR A 210 7.86 16.05 -8.25
C TYR A 210 7.85 16.69 -9.64
N SER A 211 6.85 16.38 -10.46
CA SER A 211 6.65 17.00 -11.76
C SER A 211 5.84 18.30 -11.71
N ALA A 212 5.41 18.80 -10.55
CA ALA A 212 4.46 19.92 -10.45
C ALA A 212 4.90 21.22 -11.14
N LEU A 213 6.21 21.46 -11.33
CA LEU A 213 6.71 22.62 -12.06
C LEU A 213 6.86 22.38 -13.58
N SER A 214 6.59 21.16 -14.06
CA SER A 214 6.53 20.83 -15.48
C SER A 214 5.17 21.23 -16.05
N GLY A 215 5.11 21.52 -17.35
CA GLY A 215 3.84 21.76 -18.03
C GLY A 215 2.99 20.51 -18.14
N ASP A 216 3.63 19.34 -18.24
CA ASP A 216 2.96 18.06 -18.40
C ASP A 216 3.24 17.12 -17.22
N PRO A 217 2.24 16.31 -16.81
CA PRO A 217 2.43 15.29 -15.79
C PRO A 217 3.43 14.22 -16.24
N PRO A 218 4.02 13.46 -15.29
CA PRO A 218 4.92 12.38 -15.65
C PRO A 218 4.16 11.33 -16.48
N THR A 219 4.88 10.66 -17.37
CA THR A 219 4.34 9.51 -18.12
C THR A 219 4.25 8.29 -17.22
N LEU A 220 3.24 8.26 -16.35
CA LEU A 220 3.01 7.20 -15.39
C LEU A 220 1.53 6.84 -15.35
N ALA A 221 1.18 5.63 -15.78
CA ALA A 221 -0.21 5.22 -15.84
C ALA A 221 -0.72 4.80 -14.45
N ALA A 222 -1.79 5.43 -13.96
CA ALA A 222 -2.40 5.11 -12.67
C ALA A 222 -2.78 3.62 -12.55
N VAL A 223 -3.25 3.01 -13.63
CA VAL A 223 -3.66 1.59 -13.68
C VAL A 223 -2.50 0.60 -13.52
N GLU A 224 -1.26 1.04 -13.71
CA GLU A 224 -0.05 0.26 -13.42
C GLU A 224 0.44 0.47 -11.97
N HIS A 225 -0.17 1.44 -11.27
CA HIS A 225 0.26 1.96 -9.98
C HIS A 225 -0.82 1.87 -8.89
N GLY A 226 -1.50 0.72 -8.83
CA GLY A 226 -2.40 0.39 -7.71
C GLY A 226 -3.80 1.00 -7.82
N TRP A 227 -4.19 1.38 -9.03
CA TRP A 227 -5.56 1.77 -9.40
C TRP A 227 -6.15 0.85 -10.46
N GLU A 228 -7.46 0.86 -10.55
CA GLU A 228 -8.26 0.29 -11.62
C GLU A 228 -9.15 1.40 -12.21
N ALA A 229 -9.35 1.36 -13.52
CA ALA A 229 -10.23 2.32 -14.20
C ALA A 229 -11.67 1.81 -14.16
N ASP A 230 -12.58 2.64 -13.63
CA ASP A 230 -14.01 2.47 -13.75
C ASP A 230 -14.50 3.39 -14.88
N ASP A 231 -14.44 2.88 -16.11
CA ASP A 231 -14.78 3.63 -17.33
C ASP A 231 -16.25 4.07 -17.36
N THR A 232 -17.12 3.39 -16.62
CA THR A 232 -18.54 3.70 -16.54
C THR A 232 -18.75 4.96 -15.71
N ASN A 233 -18.11 5.02 -14.53
CA ASN A 233 -18.25 6.15 -13.61
C ASN A 233 -17.16 7.21 -13.78
N LYS A 234 -16.25 7.04 -14.74
CA LYS A 234 -15.13 7.95 -15.04
C LYS A 234 -14.30 8.27 -13.79
N ARG A 235 -13.94 7.22 -13.04
CA ARG A 235 -13.16 7.33 -11.80
C ARG A 235 -12.09 6.25 -11.74
N LEU A 236 -11.08 6.50 -10.93
CA LEU A 236 -10.13 5.49 -10.49
C LEU A 236 -10.63 4.87 -9.18
N ILE A 237 -10.56 3.55 -9.08
CA ILE A 237 -10.83 2.82 -7.84
C ILE A 237 -9.52 2.17 -7.35
N PRO A 238 -9.23 2.18 -6.03
CA PRO A 238 -8.02 1.54 -5.53
C PRO A 238 -8.04 0.05 -5.85
N ARG A 239 -6.95 -0.46 -6.46
CA ARG A 239 -6.77 -1.90 -6.65
C ARG A 239 -6.64 -2.58 -5.29
N ASN A 240 -7.46 -3.59 -5.07
CA ASN A 240 -7.38 -4.47 -3.91
C ASN A 240 -6.33 -5.58 -4.13
N MET A 241 -6.12 -6.41 -3.11
CA MET A 241 -5.33 -7.63 -3.31
C MET A 241 -6.03 -8.57 -4.30
N GLU A 242 -5.26 -9.35 -5.04
CA GLU A 242 -5.81 -10.39 -5.92
C GLU A 242 -6.62 -11.42 -5.11
N ASP A 243 -7.71 -11.94 -5.68
CA ASP A 243 -8.64 -12.85 -4.99
C ASP A 243 -7.97 -14.15 -4.48
N ALA A 244 -6.89 -14.59 -5.12
CA ALA A 244 -6.12 -15.76 -4.72
C ALA A 244 -5.27 -15.54 -3.45
N VAL A 245 -5.07 -14.29 -3.01
CA VAL A 245 -4.23 -13.95 -1.87
C VAL A 245 -4.99 -14.14 -0.56
N SER A 246 -4.54 -15.06 0.27
CA SER A 246 -5.12 -15.29 1.59
C SER A 246 -4.83 -14.15 2.57
N TYR A 247 -5.87 -13.61 3.23
CA TYR A 247 -5.76 -12.53 4.22
C TYR A 247 -4.96 -12.90 5.49
N ALA A 248 -4.76 -14.19 5.74
CA ALA A 248 -4.00 -14.71 6.86
C ALA A 248 -3.28 -16.02 6.46
N PRO A 249 -2.18 -16.38 7.13
CA PRO A 249 -1.52 -17.66 6.88
C PRO A 249 -2.47 -18.84 7.08
N GLU A 250 -2.34 -19.86 6.22
CA GLU A 250 -3.22 -21.02 6.21
C GLU A 250 -3.28 -21.73 7.57
N HIS A 251 -2.14 -21.88 8.24
CA HIS A 251 -2.09 -22.48 9.58
C HIS A 251 -2.88 -21.70 10.64
N ILE A 252 -3.03 -20.37 10.49
CA ILE A 252 -3.88 -19.55 11.37
C ILE A 252 -5.36 -19.72 11.00
N LEU A 253 -5.67 -19.78 9.70
CA LEU A 253 -7.04 -20.05 9.23
C LEU A 253 -7.52 -21.41 9.72
N LYS A 254 -6.64 -22.41 9.78
CA LYS A 254 -6.90 -23.74 10.36
C LYS A 254 -7.21 -23.71 11.87
N LEU A 255 -6.87 -22.64 12.60
CA LEU A 255 -7.23 -22.47 14.03
C LEU A 255 -8.59 -21.79 14.23
N VAL A 256 -9.21 -21.28 13.17
CA VAL A 256 -10.54 -20.66 13.28
C VAL A 256 -11.55 -21.72 13.68
N ARG A 257 -12.33 -21.42 14.72
CA ARG A 257 -13.33 -22.33 15.26
C ARG A 257 -14.67 -21.65 15.52
N CYS A 258 -15.75 -22.40 15.37
CA CYS A 258 -17.07 -22.02 15.85
C CYS A 258 -17.39 -22.73 17.17
N GLY A 259 -18.28 -22.13 17.97
CA GLY A 259 -18.84 -22.72 19.19
C GLY A 259 -20.20 -23.38 18.97
N CYS A 260 -20.49 -23.83 17.75
CA CYS A 260 -21.79 -24.42 17.41
C CYS A 260 -21.92 -25.82 18.02
N THR A 261 -23.03 -26.10 18.70
CA THR A 261 -23.23 -27.33 19.49
C THR A 261 -24.37 -28.22 19.00
N SER A 262 -25.13 -27.82 17.98
CA SER A 262 -26.29 -28.60 17.51
C SER A 262 -25.91 -29.76 16.59
N GLU A 263 -26.72 -30.82 16.58
CA GLU A 263 -26.57 -32.00 15.69
C GLU A 263 -26.60 -31.67 14.19
N ARG A 264 -27.22 -30.54 13.79
CA ARG A 264 -27.17 -29.96 12.43
C ARG A 264 -26.59 -28.54 12.47
N ALA A 265 -25.43 -28.40 13.10
CA ALA A 265 -24.75 -27.13 13.26
C ALA A 265 -24.30 -26.52 11.91
N CYS A 266 -24.16 -25.20 11.89
CA CYS A 266 -23.45 -24.46 10.83
C CYS A 266 -24.16 -24.30 9.48
N ARG A 267 -25.46 -24.61 9.38
CA ARG A 267 -26.25 -24.40 8.13
C ARG A 267 -26.49 -22.94 7.77
N GLY A 268 -26.39 -22.01 8.72
CA GLY A 268 -26.72 -20.60 8.53
C GLY A 268 -25.70 -19.64 9.12
N GLY A 269 -25.86 -18.34 8.82
CA GLY A 269 -24.92 -17.28 9.16
C GLY A 269 -24.67 -17.02 10.67
N LYS A 270 -25.36 -17.74 11.57
CA LYS A 270 -25.08 -17.72 13.02
C LYS A 270 -23.79 -18.46 13.38
N CYS A 271 -23.32 -19.36 12.52
CA CYS A 271 -22.02 -19.98 12.71
C CYS A 271 -20.90 -18.98 12.40
N GLY A 272 -19.96 -18.82 13.32
CA GLY A 272 -18.81 -17.92 13.14
C GLY A 272 -17.90 -18.30 11.95
N CYS A 273 -17.81 -19.57 11.59
CA CYS A 273 -17.05 -20.01 10.40
C CYS A 273 -17.83 -19.70 9.11
N THR A 274 -19.11 -20.11 9.04
CA THR A 274 -19.98 -19.85 7.87
C THR A 274 -20.17 -18.37 7.61
N GLY A 275 -20.39 -17.57 8.66
CA GLY A 275 -20.50 -16.10 8.54
C GLY A 275 -19.22 -15.43 8.06
N ARG A 276 -18.07 -16.11 8.16
CA ARG A 276 -16.76 -15.68 7.63
C ARG A 276 -16.37 -16.37 6.34
N GLN A 277 -17.26 -17.18 5.77
CA GLN A 277 -17.02 -17.97 4.55
C GLN A 277 -15.80 -18.91 4.66
N LEU A 278 -15.57 -19.47 5.85
CA LEU A 278 -14.50 -20.43 6.11
C LEU A 278 -15.07 -21.82 6.39
N PRO A 279 -14.36 -22.90 5.99
CA PRO A 279 -14.68 -24.25 6.45
C PRO A 279 -14.63 -24.33 7.98
N CYS A 280 -15.46 -25.17 8.57
CA CYS A 280 -15.31 -25.55 9.95
C CYS A 280 -14.13 -26.51 10.06
N THR A 281 -13.24 -26.22 11.00
CA THR A 281 -12.02 -26.99 11.27
C THR A 281 -12.26 -28.05 12.35
N MET A 282 -11.32 -28.97 12.53
CA MET A 282 -11.32 -29.94 13.64
C MET A 282 -11.33 -29.29 15.04
N PHE A 283 -11.01 -28.00 15.14
CA PHE A 283 -11.06 -27.24 16.40
C PHE A 283 -12.45 -26.64 16.69
N CYS A 284 -13.41 -26.75 15.77
CA CYS A 284 -14.79 -26.34 15.97
C CYS A 284 -15.51 -27.27 16.93
N THR A 285 -16.40 -26.73 17.76
CA THR A 285 -17.29 -27.55 18.61
C THR A 285 -18.22 -28.43 17.78
N CYS A 286 -18.54 -28.04 16.54
CA CYS A 286 -19.31 -28.86 15.61
C CYS A 286 -18.51 -30.01 14.96
N GLY A 287 -17.22 -30.15 15.27
CA GLY A 287 -16.35 -31.24 14.80
C GLY A 287 -15.80 -31.11 13.37
N GLY A 288 -16.30 -30.16 12.56
CA GLY A 288 -15.71 -29.83 11.24
C GLY A 288 -15.82 -30.89 10.13
N GLY A 289 -16.45 -32.05 10.38
CA GLY A 289 -16.57 -33.16 9.43
C GLY A 289 -17.97 -33.35 8.81
N THR A 290 -18.34 -34.60 8.56
CA THR A 290 -19.56 -35.02 7.82
C THR A 290 -20.88 -34.59 8.45
N THR A 291 -20.92 -34.37 9.77
CA THR A 291 -22.11 -33.91 10.51
C THR A 291 -22.24 -32.38 10.52
N CYS A 292 -21.19 -31.65 10.14
CA CYS A 292 -21.20 -30.20 10.07
C CYS A 292 -21.89 -29.75 8.77
N SER A 293 -22.99 -29.00 8.89
CA SER A 293 -23.73 -28.48 7.74
C SER A 293 -23.18 -27.15 7.20
N ASN A 294 -21.89 -26.88 7.40
CA ASN A 294 -21.24 -25.68 6.86
C ASN A 294 -21.05 -25.85 5.34
N PRO A 295 -21.63 -24.98 4.48
CA PRO A 295 -21.51 -25.11 3.02
C PRO A 295 -20.08 -24.93 2.49
N PHE A 296 -19.17 -24.37 3.30
CA PHE A 296 -17.77 -24.19 2.94
C PHE A 296 -16.87 -25.38 3.32
N ASN A 297 -17.40 -26.43 3.96
CA ASN A 297 -16.63 -27.63 4.23
C ASN A 297 -16.33 -28.36 2.92
N ILE A 298 -15.08 -28.77 2.73
CA ILE A 298 -14.71 -29.67 1.65
C ILE A 298 -15.25 -31.05 2.04
N THR A 299 -16.31 -31.50 1.36
CA THR A 299 -16.66 -32.93 1.39
C THR A 299 -15.60 -33.64 0.56
N GLU A 300 -14.68 -34.36 1.19
CA GLU A 300 -13.88 -35.36 0.49
C GLU A 300 -14.88 -36.35 -0.15
N SER A 301 -15.14 -36.18 -1.44
CA SER A 301 -15.74 -37.24 -2.23
C SER A 301 -14.70 -38.35 -2.29
N ALA A 302 -15.00 -39.47 -1.65
CA ALA A 302 -14.25 -40.69 -1.83
C ALA A 302 -14.16 -41.00 -3.33
N THR A 303 -12.99 -40.78 -3.93
CA THR A 303 -12.64 -41.30 -5.24
C THR A 303 -11.38 -42.15 -5.08
N ASP A 304 -11.64 -43.45 -5.14
CA ASP A 304 -10.80 -44.52 -5.69
C ASP A 304 -9.51 -44.88 -4.95
N HIS A 305 -9.68 -45.66 -3.87
CA HIS A 305 -8.80 -46.81 -3.67
C HIS A 305 -9.05 -47.78 -4.83
N ALA A 306 -8.26 -47.66 -5.90
CA ALA A 306 -8.12 -48.76 -6.84
C ALA A 306 -7.32 -49.85 -6.14
N ASP A 307 -8.01 -50.94 -5.80
CA ASP A 307 -7.43 -52.21 -5.39
C ASP A 307 -6.36 -52.62 -6.41
N ILE A 308 -5.11 -52.72 -5.97
CA ILE A 308 -4.05 -53.38 -6.72
C ILE A 308 -4.32 -54.88 -6.58
N PRO A 309 -4.59 -55.63 -7.67
CA PRO A 309 -4.70 -57.07 -7.57
C PRO A 309 -3.30 -57.63 -7.28
N ASP A 310 -3.20 -58.31 -6.15
CA ASP A 310 -2.14 -59.26 -5.84
C ASP A 310 -2.29 -60.46 -6.79
N ASP A 311 -1.40 -60.57 -7.77
CA ASP A 311 -1.33 -61.73 -8.66
C ASP A 311 0.00 -62.44 -8.40
N SER A 312 -0.03 -63.28 -7.38
CA SER A 312 0.91 -64.36 -7.18
C SER A 312 0.24 -65.65 -7.65
N ASP A 313 0.67 -66.20 -8.81
CA ASP A 313 0.80 -67.64 -8.92
C ASP A 313 1.75 -68.10 -10.04
N GLU A 314 2.32 -69.26 -9.77
CA GLU A 314 3.41 -69.97 -10.41
C GLU A 314 3.04 -70.57 -11.79
N GLY A 315 4.06 -70.86 -12.62
CA GLY A 315 3.82 -71.58 -13.88
C GLY A 315 5.04 -71.78 -14.76
N ASN A 316 5.97 -72.62 -14.30
CA ASN A 316 7.09 -73.21 -15.03
C ASN A 316 6.73 -73.74 -16.43
N ASP A 317 7.54 -73.41 -17.46
CA ASP A 317 7.89 -74.37 -18.52
C ASP A 317 9.28 -74.13 -19.10
N ARG A 318 9.96 -75.25 -19.33
CA ARG A 318 11.38 -75.41 -19.65
C ARG A 318 11.66 -75.42 -21.15
N ALA A 319 12.89 -75.00 -21.45
CA ALA A 319 13.82 -75.47 -22.50
C ALA A 319 13.57 -75.04 -23.96
N MET A 320 14.58 -74.39 -24.54
CA MET A 320 15.45 -75.01 -25.57
C MET A 320 16.73 -74.18 -25.75
N ASP A 321 17.84 -74.90 -25.76
CA ASP A 321 19.22 -74.48 -26.01
C ASP A 321 19.41 -73.74 -27.35
N VAL A 322 20.49 -72.96 -27.48
CA VAL A 322 21.58 -73.15 -28.47
C VAL A 322 22.61 -72.02 -28.27
N ASP A 323 23.75 -72.43 -27.73
CA ASP A 323 25.14 -72.24 -28.19
C ASP A 323 25.67 -70.86 -28.69
N ASP A 324 26.72 -70.46 -27.96
CA ASP A 324 28.09 -70.23 -28.45
C ASP A 324 28.57 -68.87 -29.02
N GLU A 325 29.68 -68.49 -28.37
CA GLU A 325 30.93 -67.92 -28.88
C GLU A 325 31.04 -66.40 -29.14
N ASP A 326 31.75 -65.77 -28.21
CA ASP A 326 33.09 -65.17 -28.38
C ASP A 326 33.34 -64.29 -29.62
N ASP A 327 33.77 -63.05 -29.40
CA ASP A 327 35.20 -62.72 -29.45
C ASP A 327 35.49 -61.22 -29.16
N GLU A 328 36.52 -61.05 -28.34
CA GLU A 328 37.41 -59.88 -28.07
C GLU A 328 36.89 -58.59 -27.40
#